data_AF-A0A354Z166-F1
#
_entry.id   AF-A0A354Z166-F1
#
_cell.length_a   1.000
_cell.length_b   1.000
_cell.length_c   1.000
_cell.angle_alpha   90.00
_cell.angle_beta   90.00
_cell.angle_gamma   90.00
#
_symmetry.space_group_name_H-M   'P 1'
#
loop_
_entity.id
_entity.type
_entity.pdbx_description
1 polymer ?
#
loop_
_entity_poly.entity_id
_entity_poly.type
_entity_poly.pdbx_seq_one_letter_code
_entity_poly.pdbx_strand_id
1 'polypeptide(L)' 'MFPEKIFYEPPVLHYELGKQLQEKFAHIPWIAIENHNNIEELRKNP' A
#
# COMPACT_ATOMS: atom_id res chain seq x y z
N MET A 1 -8.06 6.83 13.42
CA MET A 1 -7.25 7.48 12.36
C MET A 1 -7.34 6.62 11.12
N PHE A 2 -7.77 7.20 10.00
CA PHE A 2 -7.69 6.53 8.70
C PHE A 2 -6.30 6.79 8.10
N PRO A 3 -5.70 5.81 7.40
CA PRO A 3 -4.43 6.04 6.72
C PRO A 3 -4.62 7.07 5.60
N GLU A 4 -3.65 7.95 5.40
CA GLU A 4 -3.69 8.95 4.32
C GLU A 4 -3.29 8.36 2.96
N LYS A 5 -2.48 7.29 2.97
CA LYS A 5 -1.93 6.61 1.80
C LYS A 5 -1.73 5.13 2.14
N ILE A 6 -1.83 4.25 1.15
CA ILE A 6 -1.54 2.83 1.31
C ILE A 6 -0.37 2.46 0.41
N PHE A 7 0.71 1.95 0.99
CA PHE A 7 1.79 1.34 0.23
C PHE A 7 1.51 -0.16 0.10
N TYR A 8 1.58 -0.68 -1.12
CA TYR A 8 1.26 -2.07 -1.39
C TYR A 8 2.23 -2.66 -2.39
N GLU A 9 2.54 -3.95 -2.27
CA GLU A 9 3.33 -4.64 -3.29
C GLU A 9 2.38 -5.16 -4.39
N PRO A 10 2.72 -5.05 -5.67
CA PRO A 10 1.89 -5.56 -6.77
C PRO A 10 1.39 -7.01 -6.59
N PRO A 11 2.20 -7.96 -6.04
CA PRO A 11 1.75 -9.34 -5.82
C PRO A 11 0.61 -9.48 -4.83
N VAL A 12 0.38 -8.51 -3.91
CA VAL A 12 -0.68 -8.62 -2.91
C VAL A 12 -2.07 -8.64 -3.54
N LEU A 13 -2.22 -8.02 -4.72
CA LEU A 13 -3.48 -8.02 -5.48
C LEU A 13 -3.83 -9.40 -6.07
N HIS A 14 -2.89 -10.36 -6.07
CA HIS A 14 -3.19 -11.74 -6.45
C HIS A 14 -3.90 -12.51 -5.34
N TYR A 15 -3.79 -12.04 -4.09
CA TYR A 15 -4.43 -12.65 -2.93
C TYR A 15 -5.81 -12.04 -2.69
N GLU A 16 -6.75 -12.86 -2.23
CA GLU A 16 -8.13 -12.43 -1.96
C GLU A 16 -8.18 -11.27 -0.96
N LEU A 17 -7.36 -11.34 0.09
CA LEU A 17 -7.27 -10.27 1.09
C LEU A 17 -6.78 -8.95 0.48
N GLY A 18 -5.81 -8.98 -0.44
CA GLY A 18 -5.29 -7.76 -1.08
C GLY A 18 -6.35 -7.08 -1.94
N LYS A 19 -7.18 -7.87 -2.65
CA LYS A 19 -8.33 -7.36 -3.41
C LYS A 19 -9.38 -6.73 -2.48
N GLN A 20 -9.74 -7.42 -1.40
CA GLN A 20 -10.70 -6.91 -0.41
C GLN A 20 -10.21 -5.58 0.22
N LEU A 21 -8.93 -5.48 0.53
CA LEU A 21 -8.33 -4.26 1.05
C LEU A 21 -8.33 -3.14 0.00
N GLN A 22 -8.05 -3.47 -1.27
CA GLN A 22 -8.10 -2.52 -2.38
C GLN A 22 -9.49 -1.93 -2.55
N GLU A 23 -10.54 -2.76 -2.50
CA GLU A 23 -11.92 -2.29 -2.58
C GLU A 23 -12.33 -1.46 -1.35
N LYS A 24 -11.98 -1.94 -0.15
CA LYS A 24 -12.30 -1.25 1.11
C LYS A 24 -11.65 0.13 1.21
N PHE A 25 -10.44 0.28 0.67
CA PHE A 25 -9.66 1.51 0.71
C PHE A 25 -9.44 2.12 -0.69
N ALA A 26 -10.34 1.86 -1.64
CA ALA A 26 -10.25 2.39 -3.01
C ALA A 26 -10.29 3.92 -3.08
N HIS A 27 -10.80 4.57 -2.02
CA HIS A 27 -10.88 6.02 -1.87
C HIS A 27 -9.55 6.66 -1.42
N ILE A 28 -8.57 5.86 -1.02
CA ILE A 28 -7.25 6.30 -0.56
C ILE A 28 -6.25 6.13 -1.72
N PRO A 29 -5.21 6.96 -1.85
CA PRO A 29 -4.14 6.72 -2.82
C PRO A 29 -3.33 5.45 -2.46
N TRP A 30 -3.23 4.54 -3.43
CA TRP A 30 -2.42 3.31 -3.34
C TRP A 30 -1.11 3.51 -4.11
N ILE A 31 0.01 3.33 -3.43
CA ILE A 31 1.35 3.50 -3.98
C ILE A 31 2.00 2.12 -4.09
N ALA A 32 2.29 1.71 -5.32
CA ALA A 32 2.98 0.45 -5.57
C ALA A 32 4.44 0.56 -5.12
N ILE A 33 4.86 -0.37 -4.27
CA ILE A 33 6.24 -0.48 -3.77
C ILE A 33 6.82 -1.83 -4.13
N GLU A 34 8.14 -1.90 -4.27
CA GLU A 34 8.84 -3.16 -4.51
C GLU A 34 8.95 -4.02 -3.24
N ASN A 35 9.09 -3.40 -2.07
CA ASN A 35 9.30 -4.12 -0.82
C ASN A 35 8.71 -3.37 0.39
N HIS A 36 7.81 -4.03 1.12
CA HIS A 36 7.18 -3.50 2.33
C HIS A 36 8.17 -3.18 3.46
N ASN A 37 9.35 -3.81 3.48
CA ASN A 37 10.41 -3.52 4.44
C ASN A 37 11.34 -2.37 4.02
N ASN A 38 11.27 -1.92 2.77
CA ASN A 38 12.14 -0.86 2.26
C ASN A 38 11.37 0.17 1.43
N ILE A 39 10.58 0.99 2.12
CA ILE A 39 9.86 2.09 1.50
C ILE A 39 10.75 3.33 1.52
N GLU A 40 11.47 3.60 0.43
CA GLU A 40 12.39 4.74 0.32
C GLU A 40 11.73 6.09 0.61
N GLU A 41 10.46 6.28 0.22
CA GLU A 41 9.67 7.49 0.51
C GLU A 41 9.53 7.78 2.00
N LEU A 42 9.39 6.74 2.83
CA LEU A 42 9.28 6.90 4.28
C LEU A 42 10.65 7.06 4.95
N ARG A 43 11.71 6.54 4.33
CA ARG A 43 13.09 6.66 4.83
C ARG A 43 13.73 8.01 4.51
N LYS A 44 13.21 8.74 3.51
CA LYS A 44 13.69 10.08 3.13
C LYS A 44 13.10 11.22 3.97
N ASN A 45 12.32 10.94 5.01
CA ASN A 45 11.95 11.95 6.01
C ASN A 45 13.09 12.06 7.04
N PRO A 46 13.87 13.17 7.06
CA PRO A 46 14.87 13.44 8.09
C PRO A 46 14.26 13.68 9.47
#